data_AF-A0A0R0F016-F1
#
_entry.id   AF-A0A0R0F016-F1
#
_cell.length_a   1.000
_cell.length_b   1.000
_cell.length_c   1.000
_cell.angle_alpha   90.00
_cell.angle_beta   90.00
_cell.angle_gamma   90.00
#
_symmetry.space_group_name_H-M   'P 1'
#
loop_
_entity.id
_entity.type
_entity.pdbx_description
1 polymer ?
#
loop_
_entity_poly.entity_id
_entity_poly.type
_entity_poly.pdbx_seq_one_letter_code
_entity_poly.pdbx_strand_id
1 'polypeptide(L)'
;MAGGSYEEAIAALTKLISEKADLSGVAAAKIKQLTAELETATANGSTPFNPDERIRTGFAHFKNEKFQKNPELYGELAKGQSPKFMVFACSDSRVCPSHILDFNPGEAFVVRNIANMVPPYDKTKYSGTGAAIEYAVVHLKVENIVVIGHSCCGGIKGLMSIPDDGTTASEFIEHWVQICTPAKSKEAVNVSLGNLLTYPFVRDAVVKKKTLALKGAHYNFVKGTFELWDLDFKISNSVSV
;
A
#
# COMPACT_ATOMS: atom_id res chain seq x y z
N MET A 1 -31.03 -25.59 -3.00
CA MET A 1 -30.13 -25.79 -4.15
C MET A 1 -28.83 -26.39 -3.61
N ALA A 2 -28.67 -27.71 -3.80
CA ALA A 2 -27.52 -28.58 -3.51
C ALA A 2 -26.74 -28.35 -2.20
N GLY A 3 -27.33 -28.72 -1.05
CA GLY A 3 -26.58 -28.90 0.20
C GLY A 3 -26.40 -30.39 0.48
N GLY A 4 -25.28 -30.97 0.04
CA GLY A 4 -24.89 -32.30 0.53
C GLY A 4 -24.58 -32.20 2.02
N SER A 5 -25.06 -33.16 2.82
CA SER A 5 -24.89 -33.10 4.27
C SER A 5 -23.43 -33.34 4.67
N TYR A 6 -22.99 -32.85 5.84
CA TYR A 6 -21.61 -33.07 6.29
C TYR A 6 -21.30 -34.56 6.47
N GLU A 7 -22.32 -35.37 6.77
CA GLU A 7 -22.23 -36.82 6.83
C GLU A 7 -21.86 -37.43 5.47
N GLU A 8 -22.43 -36.95 4.36
CA GLU A 8 -22.08 -37.39 3.00
C GLU A 8 -20.62 -37.07 2.67
N ALA A 9 -20.13 -35.89 3.07
CA ALA A 9 -18.74 -35.48 2.86
C ALA A 9 -17.75 -36.35 3.65
N ILE A 10 -18.07 -36.67 4.92
CA ILE A 10 -17.26 -37.56 5.76
C ILE A 10 -17.27 -38.98 5.20
N ALA A 11 -18.42 -39.48 4.75
CA ALA A 11 -18.52 -40.81 4.15
C ALA A 11 -17.70 -40.93 2.85
N ALA A 12 -17.77 -39.92 1.98
CA ALA A 12 -16.98 -39.85 0.76
C ALA A 12 -15.47 -39.82 1.03
N LEU A 13 -15.04 -39.02 2.01
CA LEU A 13 -13.64 -38.94 2.42
C LEU A 13 -13.15 -40.27 3.01
N THR A 14 -13.95 -40.91 3.86
CA THR A 14 -13.65 -42.21 4.46
C THR A 14 -13.46 -43.29 3.37
N LYS A 15 -14.38 -43.32 2.39
CA LYS A 15 -14.26 -44.22 1.24
C LYS A 15 -12.98 -43.97 0.46
N LEU A 16 -12.65 -42.70 0.16
CA LEU A 16 -11.44 -42.35 -0.59
C LEU A 16 -10.15 -42.77 0.13
N ILE A 17 -10.07 -42.56 1.45
CA ILE A 17 -8.90 -42.96 2.25
C ILE A 17 -8.77 -44.49 2.29
N SER A 18 -9.89 -45.22 2.33
CA SER A 18 -9.88 -46.70 2.30
C SER A 18 -9.36 -47.26 0.96
N GLU A 19 -9.63 -46.57 -0.14
CA GLU A 19 -9.17 -46.96 -1.49
C GLU A 19 -7.72 -46.50 -1.76
N LYS A 20 -7.23 -45.47 -1.05
CA LYS A 20 -5.92 -44.83 -1.27
C LYS A 20 -5.19 -44.56 0.04
N ALA A 21 -4.58 -45.61 0.59
CA ALA A 21 -3.89 -45.56 1.88
C ALA A 21 -2.74 -44.52 1.93
N ASP A 22 -2.13 -44.21 0.79
CA ASP A 22 -1.09 -43.18 0.64
C ASP A 22 -1.60 -41.76 0.94
N LEU A 23 -2.92 -41.52 0.82
CA LEU A 23 -3.53 -40.22 1.12
C LEU A 23 -3.86 -40.02 2.61
N SER A 24 -3.71 -41.05 3.45
CA SER A 24 -4.04 -41.00 4.88
C SER A 24 -3.38 -39.84 5.61
N GLY A 25 -2.07 -39.62 5.38
CA GLY A 25 -1.34 -38.52 6.01
C GLY A 25 -1.82 -37.13 5.57
N VAL A 26 -2.13 -36.97 4.27
CA VAL A 26 -2.65 -35.71 3.70
C VAL A 26 -4.04 -35.41 4.24
N ALA A 27 -4.89 -36.43 4.31
CA ALA A 27 -6.24 -36.31 4.85
C ALA A 27 -6.21 -35.94 6.33
N ALA A 28 -5.41 -36.61 7.15
CA ALA A 28 -5.25 -36.30 8.57
C ALA A 28 -4.81 -34.84 8.80
N ALA A 29 -3.85 -34.35 8.00
CA ALA A 29 -3.40 -32.96 8.08
C ALA A 29 -4.52 -31.96 7.74
N LYS A 30 -5.29 -32.21 6.67
CA LYS A 30 -6.41 -31.35 6.25
C LYS A 30 -7.59 -31.39 7.23
N ILE A 31 -7.94 -32.56 7.75
CA ILE A 31 -9.00 -32.69 8.77
C ILE A 31 -8.61 -31.93 10.03
N LYS A 32 -7.37 -32.08 10.51
CA LYS A 32 -6.89 -31.34 11.68
C LYS A 32 -6.96 -29.83 11.48
N GLN A 33 -6.63 -29.35 10.28
CA GLN A 33 -6.77 -27.94 9.92
C GLN A 33 -8.24 -27.50 9.96
N LEU A 34 -9.14 -28.24 9.31
CA LEU A 34 -10.57 -27.90 9.26
C LEU A 34 -11.22 -27.93 10.65
N THR A 35 -10.86 -28.92 11.49
CA THR A 35 -11.33 -29.00 12.88
C THR A 35 -10.89 -27.78 13.67
N ALA A 36 -9.62 -27.36 13.57
CA ALA A 36 -9.15 -26.15 14.23
C ALA A 36 -9.89 -24.89 13.73
N GLU A 37 -10.15 -24.78 12.42
CA GLU A 37 -10.93 -23.69 11.84
C GLU A 37 -12.38 -23.67 12.40
N LEU A 38 -13.04 -24.82 12.51
CA LEU A 38 -14.40 -24.93 13.06
C LEU A 38 -14.45 -24.68 14.58
N GLU A 39 -13.43 -25.11 15.33
CA GLU A 39 -13.28 -24.80 16.76
C GLU A 39 -13.10 -23.30 16.96
N THR A 40 -12.29 -22.64 16.14
CA THR A 40 -12.14 -21.17 16.21
C THR A 40 -13.43 -20.43 15.81
N ALA A 41 -14.19 -20.95 14.84
CA ALA A 41 -15.47 -20.37 14.43
C ALA A 41 -16.59 -20.53 15.47
N THR A 42 -16.53 -21.58 16.30
CA THR A 42 -17.46 -21.79 17.43
C THR A 42 -17.00 -21.07 18.69
N ALA A 43 -15.69 -20.80 18.83
CA ALA A 43 -15.11 -19.94 19.87
C ALA A 43 -15.31 -18.43 19.64
N ASN A 44 -16.27 -18.02 18.80
CA ASN A 44 -16.69 -16.62 18.60
C ASN A 44 -17.23 -15.91 19.88
N GLY A 45 -17.11 -16.56 21.05
CA GLY A 45 -17.03 -15.92 22.35
C GLY A 45 -15.57 -15.65 22.79
N SER A 46 -15.12 -14.41 22.63
CA SER A 46 -14.12 -13.73 23.48
C SER A 46 -12.73 -14.36 23.68
N THR A 47 -12.13 -15.07 22.71
CA THR A 47 -10.66 -15.17 22.77
C THR A 47 -10.09 -13.75 22.64
N PRO A 48 -9.33 -13.25 23.63
CA PRO A 48 -8.71 -11.94 23.51
C PRO A 48 -7.83 -11.93 22.27
N PHE A 49 -7.92 -10.86 21.48
CA PHE A 49 -7.04 -10.69 20.34
C PHE A 49 -5.57 -10.81 20.79
N ASN A 50 -4.86 -11.79 20.23
CA ASN A 50 -3.45 -11.99 20.49
C ASN A 50 -2.63 -11.41 19.32
N PRO A 51 -1.96 -10.26 19.50
CA PRO A 51 -1.18 -9.63 18.43
C PRO A 51 -0.03 -10.51 17.94
N ASP A 52 0.65 -11.22 18.84
CA ASP A 52 1.78 -12.07 18.47
C ASP A 52 1.34 -13.28 17.64
N GLU A 53 0.19 -13.86 17.99
CA GLU A 53 -0.42 -14.94 17.22
C GLU A 53 -0.86 -14.46 15.84
N ARG A 54 -1.47 -13.28 15.74
CA ARG A 54 -1.85 -12.69 14.45
C ARG A 54 -0.65 -12.45 13.53
N ILE A 55 0.49 -12.02 14.09
CA ILE A 55 1.74 -11.83 13.32
C ILE A 55 2.28 -13.18 12.86
N ARG A 56 2.36 -14.18 13.76
CA ARG A 56 2.88 -15.52 13.45
C ARG A 56 2.03 -16.24 12.40
N THR A 57 0.71 -16.29 12.59
CA THR A 57 -0.22 -16.96 11.65
C THR A 57 -0.27 -16.23 10.32
N GLY A 58 -0.24 -14.89 10.32
CA GLY A 58 -0.17 -14.08 9.10
C GLY A 58 1.10 -14.34 8.28
N PHE A 59 2.27 -14.42 8.92
CA PHE A 59 3.52 -14.77 8.23
C PHE A 59 3.53 -16.22 7.74
N ALA A 60 3.01 -17.16 8.53
CA ALA A 60 2.88 -18.55 8.10
C ALA A 60 2.01 -18.68 6.84
N HIS A 61 0.89 -17.94 6.79
CA HIS A 61 0.04 -17.86 5.60
C HIS A 61 0.80 -17.28 4.39
N PHE A 62 1.47 -16.13 4.55
CA PHE A 62 2.32 -15.57 3.48
C PHE A 62 3.37 -16.58 2.98
N LYS A 63 4.06 -17.26 3.90
CA LYS A 63 5.11 -18.22 3.58
C LYS A 63 4.56 -19.37 2.73
N ASN A 64 3.45 -19.96 3.14
CA ASN A 64 2.88 -21.15 2.49
C ASN A 64 2.10 -20.81 1.21
N GLU A 65 1.38 -19.69 1.20
CA GLU A 65 0.44 -19.35 0.12
C GLU A 65 1.02 -18.41 -0.94
N LYS A 66 2.12 -17.72 -0.63
CA LYS A 66 2.77 -16.79 -1.57
C LYS A 66 4.22 -17.18 -1.81
N PHE A 67 5.04 -17.21 -0.76
CA PHE A 67 6.50 -17.40 -0.88
C PHE A 67 6.86 -18.75 -1.51
N GLN A 68 6.41 -19.85 -0.91
CA GLN A 68 6.72 -21.21 -1.37
C GLN A 68 6.08 -21.57 -2.72
N LYS A 69 4.98 -20.90 -3.09
CA LYS A 69 4.28 -21.13 -4.36
C LYS A 69 4.92 -20.39 -5.54
N ASN A 70 5.83 -19.43 -5.30
CA ASN A 70 6.50 -18.66 -6.35
C ASN A 70 8.02 -18.60 -6.15
N PRO A 71 8.72 -19.76 -6.08
CA PRO A 71 10.14 -19.80 -5.73
C PRO A 71 11.04 -19.01 -6.70
N GLU A 72 10.69 -18.96 -7.99
CA GLU A 72 11.43 -18.16 -8.98
C GLU A 72 11.34 -16.67 -8.70
N LEU A 73 10.12 -16.15 -8.48
CA LEU A 73 9.89 -14.73 -8.15
C LEU A 73 10.68 -14.32 -6.91
N TYR A 74 10.51 -15.06 -5.80
CA TYR A 74 11.18 -14.70 -4.55
C TYR A 74 12.70 -14.99 -4.59
N GLY A 75 13.14 -15.93 -5.43
CA GLY A 75 14.55 -16.17 -5.71
C GLY A 75 15.22 -15.00 -6.43
N GLU A 76 14.56 -14.40 -7.43
CA GLU A 76 15.06 -13.18 -8.09
C GLU A 76 15.00 -11.96 -7.16
N LEU A 77 13.90 -11.77 -6.42
CA LEU A 77 13.77 -10.66 -5.47
C LEU A 77 14.81 -10.70 -4.34
N ALA A 78 15.30 -11.90 -3.98
CA ALA A 78 16.37 -12.04 -3.00
C ALA A 78 17.73 -11.52 -3.51
N LYS A 79 17.93 -11.42 -4.84
CA LYS A 79 19.17 -10.90 -5.44
C LYS A 79 19.17 -9.37 -5.52
N GLY A 80 18.00 -8.75 -5.58
CA GLY A 80 17.85 -7.30 -5.69
C GLY A 80 16.43 -6.87 -6.03
N GLN A 81 16.25 -5.56 -6.20
CA GLN A 81 14.96 -4.97 -6.58
C GLN A 81 15.15 -3.93 -7.69
N SER A 82 14.17 -3.84 -8.58
CA SER A 82 14.11 -2.84 -9.65
C SER A 82 12.67 -2.38 -9.89
N PRO A 83 11.99 -1.83 -8.86
CA PRO A 83 10.61 -1.40 -8.99
C PRO A 83 10.47 -0.31 -10.05
N LYS A 84 9.38 -0.36 -10.81
CA LYS A 84 9.07 0.64 -11.84
C LYS A 84 8.30 1.83 -11.29
N PHE A 85 7.67 1.64 -10.12
CA PHE A 85 6.85 2.64 -9.45
C PHE A 85 7.47 3.03 -8.11
N MET A 86 7.46 4.31 -7.80
CA MET A 86 7.45 4.81 -6.43
C MET A 86 6.03 5.27 -6.11
N VAL A 87 5.50 4.89 -4.95
CA VAL A 87 4.12 5.20 -4.56
C VAL A 87 4.09 5.93 -3.22
N PHE A 88 3.51 7.11 -3.20
CA PHE A 88 3.07 7.78 -1.97
C PHE A 88 1.61 7.44 -1.71
N ALA A 89 1.32 6.79 -0.57
CA ALA A 89 -0.03 6.46 -0.14
C ALA A 89 -0.23 6.82 1.34
N CYS A 90 -1.49 6.92 1.76
CA CYS A 90 -1.78 7.30 3.13
C CYS A 90 -1.51 6.12 4.07
N SER A 91 -1.10 6.39 5.32
CA SER A 91 -0.98 5.38 6.37
C SER A 91 -2.32 4.77 6.82
N ASP A 92 -3.45 5.30 6.33
CA ASP A 92 -4.80 4.75 6.56
C ASP A 92 -4.86 3.25 6.24
N SER A 93 -5.34 2.45 7.19
CA SER A 93 -5.33 0.98 7.12
C SER A 93 -6.20 0.41 5.98
N ARG A 94 -7.05 1.22 5.36
CA ARG A 94 -8.00 0.80 4.30
C ARG A 94 -7.46 0.95 2.88
N VAL A 95 -6.30 1.60 2.70
CA VAL A 95 -5.80 2.03 1.37
C VAL A 95 -4.39 1.51 1.08
N CYS A 96 -4.08 0.28 1.49
CA CYS A 96 -2.80 -0.36 1.21
C CYS A 96 -2.57 -0.40 -0.32
N PRO A 97 -1.56 0.29 -0.87
CA PRO A 97 -1.35 0.39 -2.32
C PRO A 97 -1.16 -0.97 -2.98
N SER A 98 -0.46 -1.91 -2.31
CA SER A 98 -0.30 -3.28 -2.81
C SER A 98 -1.62 -4.02 -2.97
N HIS A 99 -2.64 -3.69 -2.18
CA HIS A 99 -3.95 -4.33 -2.29
C HIS A 99 -4.84 -3.64 -3.32
N ILE A 100 -4.90 -2.30 -3.30
CA ILE A 100 -5.82 -1.54 -4.16
C ILE A 100 -5.38 -1.48 -5.62
N LEU A 101 -4.09 -1.69 -5.90
CA LEU A 101 -3.51 -1.70 -7.26
C LEU A 101 -2.91 -3.05 -7.64
N ASP A 102 -3.11 -4.09 -6.82
CA ASP A 102 -2.59 -5.45 -7.05
C ASP A 102 -1.09 -5.51 -7.35
N PHE A 103 -0.28 -4.65 -6.70
CA PHE A 103 1.17 -4.72 -6.87
C PHE A 103 1.73 -6.00 -6.26
N ASN A 104 2.50 -6.73 -7.07
CA ASN A 104 3.33 -7.82 -6.61
C ASN A 104 4.57 -7.30 -5.86
N PRO A 105 5.19 -8.15 -5.02
CA PRO A 105 6.47 -7.81 -4.40
C PRO A 105 7.52 -7.44 -5.46
N GLY A 106 8.18 -6.29 -5.27
CA GLY A 106 9.21 -5.78 -6.18
C GLY A 106 8.71 -4.82 -7.26
N GLU A 107 7.39 -4.61 -7.44
CA GLU A 107 6.88 -3.70 -8.47
C GLU A 107 6.89 -2.22 -8.04
N ALA A 108 6.62 -1.95 -6.76
CA ALA A 108 6.51 -0.59 -6.22
C ALA A 108 7.38 -0.36 -4.97
N PHE A 109 8.13 0.73 -4.97
CA PHE A 109 8.81 1.28 -3.79
C PHE A 109 7.87 2.25 -3.07
N VAL A 110 7.39 1.87 -1.88
CA VAL A 110 6.23 2.54 -1.26
C VAL A 110 6.65 3.41 -0.07
N VAL A 111 6.18 4.65 -0.06
CA VAL A 111 6.19 5.55 1.10
C VAL A 111 4.76 5.71 1.62
N ARG A 112 4.56 5.49 2.92
CA ARG A 112 3.28 5.71 3.59
C ARG A 112 3.40 6.70 4.73
N ASN A 113 2.62 7.78 4.67
CA ASN A 113 2.57 8.80 5.71
C ASN A 113 1.14 9.36 5.89
N ILE A 114 0.95 10.24 6.86
CA ILE A 114 -0.35 10.87 7.11
C ILE A 114 -0.74 11.71 5.89
N ALA A 115 -1.89 11.39 5.29
CA ALA A 115 -2.45 12.06 4.11
C ALA A 115 -1.55 12.05 2.86
N ASN A 116 -0.70 11.03 2.70
CA ASN A 116 0.09 10.77 1.47
C ASN A 116 0.83 12.00 0.93
N MET A 117 1.31 12.85 1.83
CA MET A 117 1.88 14.14 1.48
C MET A 117 3.33 14.01 1.04
N VAL A 118 3.69 14.79 0.02
CA VAL A 118 5.09 15.02 -0.36
C VAL A 118 5.45 16.44 0.04
N PRO A 119 6.27 16.67 1.09
CA PRO A 119 6.83 17.98 1.37
C PRO A 119 7.79 18.48 0.29
N PRO A 120 8.01 19.81 0.18
CA PRO A 120 9.05 20.37 -0.67
C PRO A 120 10.45 19.94 -0.22
N TYR A 121 11.42 20.13 -1.10
CA TYR A 121 12.83 19.84 -0.85
C TYR A 121 13.35 20.63 0.36
N ASP A 122 13.63 19.94 1.46
CA ASP A 122 14.30 20.49 2.64
C ASP A 122 15.14 19.38 3.30
N LYS A 123 16.47 19.55 3.29
CA LYS A 123 17.42 18.57 3.85
C LYS A 123 17.31 18.43 5.37
N THR A 124 16.79 19.44 6.06
CA THR A 124 16.73 19.50 7.52
C THR A 124 15.36 19.02 8.01
N LYS A 125 14.28 19.56 7.46
CA LYS A 125 12.92 19.30 7.95
C LYS A 125 12.33 17.97 7.45
N TYR A 126 12.65 17.58 6.21
CA TYR A 126 11.97 16.48 5.52
C TYR A 126 12.94 15.42 4.98
N SER A 127 14.03 15.19 5.71
CA SER A 127 15.10 14.25 5.32
C SER A 127 14.57 12.83 5.04
N GLY A 128 13.57 12.35 5.79
CA GLY A 128 12.94 11.05 5.55
C GLY A 128 12.26 10.94 4.18
N THR A 129 11.44 11.93 3.81
CA THR A 129 10.82 11.98 2.47
C THR A 129 11.89 12.15 1.40
N GLY A 130 12.84 13.07 1.60
CA GLY A 130 13.88 13.36 0.62
C GLY A 130 14.77 12.15 0.33
N ALA A 131 15.16 11.41 1.37
CA ALA A 131 15.94 10.18 1.23
C ALA A 131 15.17 9.10 0.44
N ALA A 132 13.87 8.94 0.69
CA ALA A 132 13.07 7.97 -0.04
C ALA A 132 12.93 8.31 -1.54
N ILE A 133 12.70 9.59 -1.87
CA ILE A 133 12.61 10.05 -3.26
C ILE A 133 13.98 9.94 -3.94
N GLU A 134 15.05 10.38 -3.28
CA GLU A 134 16.42 10.26 -3.79
C GLU A 134 16.78 8.80 -4.07
N TYR A 135 16.51 7.89 -3.14
CA TYR A 135 16.76 6.47 -3.33
C TYR A 135 15.98 5.89 -4.51
N ALA A 136 14.68 6.14 -4.60
CA ALA A 136 13.85 5.64 -5.68
C ALA A 136 14.30 6.16 -7.06
N VAL A 137 14.56 7.46 -7.18
CA VAL A 137 14.87 8.11 -8.47
C VAL A 137 16.33 7.94 -8.87
N VAL A 138 17.26 8.16 -7.93
CA VAL A 138 18.70 8.16 -8.21
C VAL A 138 19.29 6.76 -8.15
N HIS A 139 18.81 5.88 -7.27
CA HIS A 139 19.39 4.55 -7.10
C HIS A 139 18.57 3.44 -7.76
N LEU A 140 17.27 3.35 -7.48
CA LEU A 140 16.41 2.30 -8.06
C LEU A 140 15.96 2.60 -9.49
N LYS A 141 16.09 3.85 -9.94
CA LYS A 141 15.69 4.33 -11.27
C LYS A 141 14.22 4.02 -11.59
N VAL A 142 13.33 4.28 -10.63
CA VAL A 142 11.88 4.18 -10.88
C VAL A 142 11.49 5.06 -12.08
N GLU A 143 10.49 4.62 -12.83
CA GLU A 143 10.02 5.30 -14.04
C GLU A 143 8.77 6.15 -13.76
N ASN A 144 8.08 5.88 -12.65
CA ASN A 144 6.86 6.56 -12.26
C ASN A 144 6.89 6.90 -10.77
N ILE A 145 6.53 8.14 -10.40
CA ILE A 145 6.10 8.48 -9.04
C ILE A 145 4.59 8.70 -9.06
N VAL A 146 3.86 7.97 -8.24
CA VAL A 146 2.41 8.08 -8.09
C VAL A 146 2.06 8.57 -6.69
N VAL A 147 1.33 9.68 -6.58
CA VAL A 147 0.78 10.18 -5.30
C VAL A 147 -0.70 9.85 -5.24
N ILE A 148 -1.09 8.95 -4.33
CA ILE A 148 -2.44 8.41 -4.21
C ILE A 148 -3.16 9.05 -3.01
N GLY A 149 -4.04 10.00 -3.29
CA GLY A 149 -5.04 10.49 -2.34
C GLY A 149 -6.19 9.50 -2.16
N HIS A 150 -7.04 9.70 -1.15
CA HIS A 150 -8.20 8.83 -0.94
C HIS A 150 -9.40 9.51 -0.29
N SER A 151 -10.58 8.91 -0.46
CA SER A 151 -11.82 9.34 0.18
C SER A 151 -11.73 9.28 1.71
N CYS A 152 -12.41 10.20 2.40
CA CYS A 152 -12.53 10.22 3.86
C CYS A 152 -11.17 10.19 4.60
N CYS A 153 -10.15 10.84 4.04
CA CYS A 153 -8.82 10.93 4.65
C CYS A 153 -8.86 11.73 5.95
N GLY A 154 -8.46 11.09 7.06
CA GLY A 154 -8.41 11.72 8.38
C GLY A 154 -7.44 12.90 8.44
N GLY A 155 -6.28 12.81 7.78
CA GLY A 155 -5.31 13.91 7.75
C GLY A 155 -5.79 15.11 6.96
N ILE A 156 -6.46 14.91 5.82
CA ILE A 156 -7.08 16.02 5.07
C ILE A 156 -8.25 16.62 5.86
N LYS A 157 -9.07 15.80 6.53
CA LYS A 157 -10.11 16.32 7.43
C LYS A 157 -9.52 17.19 8.54
N GLY A 158 -8.40 16.73 9.14
CA GLY A 158 -7.63 17.48 10.13
C GLY A 158 -7.14 18.82 9.60
N LEU A 159 -6.50 18.83 8.42
CA LEU A 159 -6.06 20.06 7.74
C LEU A 159 -7.19 21.07 7.58
N MET A 160 -8.36 20.62 7.12
CA MET A 160 -9.53 21.48 6.91
C MET A 160 -10.17 21.98 8.21
N SER A 161 -9.74 21.48 9.37
CA SER A 161 -10.29 21.81 10.69
C SER A 161 -9.31 22.62 11.55
N ILE A 162 -8.12 22.97 11.03
CA ILE A 162 -7.15 23.81 11.74
C ILE A 162 -7.71 25.23 11.82
N PRO A 163 -7.79 25.85 13.01
CA PRO A 163 -8.20 27.24 13.14
C PRO A 163 -7.19 28.20 12.48
N ASP A 164 -7.68 29.30 11.91
CA ASP A 164 -6.83 30.34 11.30
C ASP A 164 -6.12 31.23 12.35
N ASP A 165 -6.36 31.01 13.65
CA ASP A 165 -5.83 31.82 14.75
C ASP A 165 -4.39 31.48 15.17
N GLY A 166 -3.78 30.49 14.50
CA GLY A 166 -2.42 30.04 14.78
C GLY A 166 -2.28 29.11 15.99
N THR A 167 -3.39 28.76 16.66
CA THR A 167 -3.36 27.75 17.72
C THR A 167 -3.23 26.35 17.14
N THR A 168 -2.49 25.48 17.83
CA THR A 168 -2.32 24.08 17.47
C THR A 168 -2.75 23.21 18.64
N ALA A 169 -3.61 22.22 18.40
CA ALA A 169 -4.06 21.24 19.38
C ALA A 169 -3.21 19.95 19.40
N SER A 170 -2.23 19.82 18.50
CA SER A 170 -1.43 18.61 18.30
C SER A 170 0.07 18.92 18.24
N GLU A 171 0.89 17.96 18.68
CA GLU A 171 2.35 18.13 18.70
C GLU A 171 2.99 18.09 17.30
N PHE A 172 2.45 17.28 16.39
CA PHE A 172 3.02 17.06 15.05
C PHE A 172 2.01 17.13 13.91
N ILE A 173 0.74 16.81 14.17
CA ILE A 173 -0.25 16.53 13.12
C ILE A 173 -0.53 17.79 12.31
N GLU A 174 -0.83 18.91 12.96
CA GLU A 174 -1.12 20.18 12.30
C GLU A 174 0.07 20.68 11.50
N HIS A 175 1.27 20.67 12.10
CA HIS A 175 2.49 21.07 11.40
C HIS A 175 2.77 20.21 10.17
N TRP A 176 2.51 18.90 10.25
CA TRP A 176 2.66 18.00 9.11
C TRP A 176 1.63 18.28 8.01
N VAL A 177 0.34 18.33 8.34
CA VAL A 177 -0.69 18.48 7.31
C VAL A 177 -0.69 19.86 6.64
N GLN A 178 -0.10 20.86 7.31
CA GLN A 178 0.13 22.19 6.73
C GLN A 178 1.03 22.20 5.48
N ILE A 179 1.75 21.10 5.18
CA ILE A 179 2.44 20.92 3.89
C ILE A 179 1.49 21.17 2.70
N CYS A 180 0.21 20.80 2.86
CA CYS A 180 -0.82 20.95 1.85
C CYS A 180 -1.85 22.05 2.19
N THR A 181 -1.54 23.02 3.06
CA THR A 181 -2.43 24.18 3.32
C THR A 181 -3.00 24.84 2.05
N PRO A 182 -2.27 24.94 0.92
CA PRO A 182 -2.84 25.51 -0.30
C PRO A 182 -4.02 24.72 -0.92
N ALA A 183 -4.36 23.54 -0.41
CA ALA A 183 -5.22 22.57 -1.09
C ALA A 183 -6.53 22.21 -0.37
N LYS A 184 -7.58 21.96 -1.18
CA LYS A 184 -8.69 21.04 -0.85
C LYS A 184 -8.29 19.59 -1.24
N SER A 185 -8.98 18.54 -0.79
CA SER A 185 -8.49 17.13 -0.88
C SER A 185 -7.84 16.68 -2.20
N LYS A 186 -8.50 16.83 -3.36
CA LYS A 186 -7.91 16.50 -4.68
C LYS A 186 -6.72 17.39 -5.02
N GLU A 187 -6.77 18.64 -4.60
CA GLU A 187 -5.65 19.59 -4.73
C GLU A 187 -4.45 19.19 -3.88
N ALA A 188 -4.61 18.41 -2.80
CA ALA A 188 -3.48 18.04 -1.93
C ALA A 188 -2.51 17.07 -2.64
N VAL A 189 -3.06 16.22 -3.51
CA VAL A 189 -2.27 15.40 -4.43
C VAL A 189 -1.51 16.31 -5.39
N ASN A 190 -2.17 17.31 -6.00
CA ASN A 190 -1.53 18.24 -6.92
C ASN A 190 -0.44 19.09 -6.25
N VAL A 191 -0.65 19.55 -5.02
CA VAL A 191 0.39 20.25 -4.22
C VAL A 191 1.58 19.33 -4.00
N SER A 192 1.35 18.06 -3.66
CA SER A 192 2.42 17.07 -3.51
C SER A 192 3.17 16.81 -4.82
N LEU A 193 2.47 16.75 -5.96
CA LEU A 193 3.09 16.65 -7.28
C LEU A 193 3.93 17.90 -7.61
N GLY A 194 3.47 19.09 -7.25
CA GLY A 194 4.25 20.33 -7.35
C GLY A 194 5.50 20.29 -6.46
N ASN A 195 5.37 19.81 -5.23
CA ASN A 195 6.48 19.67 -4.30
C ASN A 195 7.54 18.68 -4.81
N LEU A 196 7.16 17.60 -5.51
CA LEU A 196 8.11 16.69 -6.17
C LEU A 196 9.05 17.44 -7.14
N LEU A 197 8.56 18.47 -7.83
CA LEU A 197 9.38 19.26 -8.76
C LEU A 197 10.37 20.21 -8.06
N THR A 198 10.28 20.38 -6.74
CA THR A 198 11.28 21.12 -5.96
C THR A 198 12.56 20.30 -5.73
N TYR A 199 12.50 18.97 -5.90
CA TYR A 199 13.66 18.09 -5.81
C TYR A 199 14.45 18.15 -7.13
N PRO A 200 15.72 18.63 -7.13
CA PRO A 200 16.45 18.88 -8.39
C PRO A 200 16.58 17.66 -9.30
N PHE A 201 16.80 16.47 -8.74
CA PHE A 201 16.94 15.21 -9.48
C PHE A 201 15.61 14.67 -10.02
N VAL A 202 14.48 14.96 -9.36
CA VAL A 202 13.14 14.67 -9.90
C VAL A 202 12.88 15.56 -11.09
N ARG A 203 13.07 16.88 -10.93
CA ARG A 203 12.88 17.85 -12.02
C ARG A 203 13.76 17.54 -13.23
N ASP A 204 15.03 17.18 -13.01
CA ASP A 204 15.93 16.75 -14.08
C ASP A 204 15.44 15.48 -14.78
N ALA A 205 14.99 14.47 -14.02
CA ALA A 205 14.46 13.22 -14.57
C ALA A 205 13.17 13.42 -15.39
N VAL A 206 12.27 14.31 -14.94
CA VAL A 206 11.00 14.62 -15.62
C VAL A 206 11.22 15.51 -16.84
N VAL A 207 11.86 16.66 -16.68
CA VAL A 207 11.91 17.72 -17.71
C VAL A 207 13.00 17.48 -18.74
N LYS A 208 14.21 17.11 -18.28
CA LYS A 208 15.39 17.00 -19.15
C LYS A 208 15.58 15.60 -19.70
N LYS A 209 15.60 14.59 -18.83
CA LYS A 209 15.90 13.20 -19.20
C LYS A 209 14.67 12.45 -19.72
N LYS A 210 13.45 12.89 -19.34
CA LYS A 210 12.18 12.22 -19.66
C LYS A 210 12.17 10.73 -19.26
N THR A 211 12.86 10.40 -18.17
CA THR A 211 12.95 9.03 -17.62
C THR A 211 11.97 8.81 -16.47
N LEU A 212 11.27 9.85 -16.03
CA LEU A 212 10.38 9.81 -14.88
C LEU A 212 9.05 10.51 -15.19
N ALA A 213 7.93 9.85 -14.93
CA ALA A 213 6.59 10.42 -14.99
C ALA A 213 6.04 10.67 -13.58
N LEU A 214 5.35 11.79 -13.40
CA LEU A 214 4.64 12.12 -12.15
C LEU A 214 3.13 11.97 -12.38
N LYS A 215 2.47 11.17 -11.53
CA LYS A 215 1.05 10.86 -11.65
C LYS A 215 0.33 11.12 -10.33
N GLY A 216 -0.82 11.77 -10.41
CA GLY A 216 -1.76 11.88 -9.31
C GLY A 216 -2.82 10.80 -9.41
N ALA A 217 -3.27 10.28 -8.27
CA ALA A 217 -4.39 9.38 -8.22
C ALA A 217 -5.29 9.66 -7.03
N HIS A 218 -6.55 9.23 -7.13
CA HIS A 218 -7.51 9.32 -6.05
C HIS A 218 -8.34 8.04 -5.95
N TYR A 219 -8.18 7.30 -4.84
CA TYR A 219 -8.98 6.12 -4.53
C TYR A 219 -10.20 6.47 -3.66
N ASN A 220 -11.40 6.27 -4.17
CA ASN A 220 -12.64 6.42 -3.43
C ASN A 220 -13.15 5.06 -2.95
N PHE A 221 -12.79 4.65 -1.73
CA PHE A 221 -13.25 3.39 -1.15
C PHE A 221 -14.74 3.37 -0.78
N VAL A 222 -15.39 4.54 -0.71
CA VAL A 222 -16.86 4.61 -0.47
C VAL A 222 -17.62 4.20 -1.73
N LYS A 223 -17.12 4.58 -2.90
CA LYS A 223 -17.73 4.27 -4.20
C LYS A 223 -17.06 3.14 -4.97
N GLY A 224 -15.91 2.65 -4.49
CA GLY A 224 -15.10 1.65 -5.19
C GLY A 224 -14.48 2.14 -6.50
N THR A 225 -14.19 3.45 -6.63
CA THR A 225 -13.66 4.04 -7.87
C THR A 225 -12.22 4.51 -7.72
N PHE A 226 -11.46 4.50 -8.80
CA PHE A 226 -10.07 4.96 -8.85
C PHE A 226 -9.89 5.92 -10.03
N GLU A 227 -9.43 7.14 -9.74
CA GLU A 227 -9.10 8.16 -10.76
C GLU A 227 -7.56 8.28 -10.84
N LEU A 228 -7.02 8.39 -12.05
CA LEU A 228 -5.59 8.56 -12.33
C LEU A 228 -5.41 9.70 -13.34
N TRP A 229 -4.41 10.57 -13.12
CA TRP A 229 -4.06 11.64 -14.04
C TRP A 229 -2.55 11.85 -14.06
N ASP A 230 -2.04 12.32 -15.20
CA ASP A 230 -0.67 12.80 -15.32
C ASP A 230 -0.55 14.24 -14.82
N LEU A 231 0.62 14.61 -14.30
CA LEU A 231 0.92 16.02 -14.06
C LEU A 231 1.10 16.74 -15.41
N ASP A 232 0.10 17.51 -15.83
CA ASP A 232 0.17 18.33 -17.04
C ASP A 232 1.10 19.54 -16.81
N PHE A 233 2.36 19.40 -17.23
CA PHE A 233 3.34 20.47 -17.16
C PHE A 233 3.18 21.40 -18.35
N LYS A 234 2.24 22.36 -18.26
CA LYS A 234 2.27 23.52 -19.15
C LYS A 234 3.42 24.43 -18.72
N ILE A 235 4.65 24.10 -19.11
CA ILE A 235 5.77 25.06 -19.08
C ILE A 235 5.42 26.15 -20.09
N SER A 236 4.81 27.25 -19.63
CA SER A 236 4.85 28.48 -20.40
C SER A 236 6.31 28.92 -20.44
N ASN A 237 6.95 28.81 -21.61
CA ASN A 237 8.20 29.53 -21.84
C ASN A 237 7.89 31.02 -21.79
N SER A 238 7.98 31.63 -20.60
CA SER A 238 8.08 33.07 -20.50
C SER A 238 9.49 33.43 -20.96
N VAL A 239 9.62 33.73 -22.24
CA VAL A 239 10.76 34.50 -22.73
C VAL A 239 10.55 35.92 -22.22
N SER A 240 11.25 36.29 -21.15
CA SER A 240 11.53 37.69 -20.86
C SER A 240 12.75 38.08 -21.70
N VAL A 241 12.56 39.07 -22.56
CA VAL A 241 13.65 39.89 -23.13
C VAL A 241 14.34 40.64 -22.00
#